data_AF-A0A674KF89-F1
#
_entry.id   AF-A0A674KF89-F1
#
_cell.length_a   1.000
_cell.length_b   1.000
_cell.length_c   1.000
_cell.angle_alpha   90.00
_cell.angle_beta   90.00
_cell.angle_gamma   90.00
#
_symmetry.space_group_name_H-M   'P 1'
#
loop_
_entity.id
_entity.type
_entity.pdbx_description
1 polymer ?
#
loop_
_entity_poly.entity_id
_entity_poly.type
_entity_poly.pdbx_seq_one_letter_code
_entity_poly.pdbx_strand_id
1 'polypeptide(L)'
;MRPFSQSGSEGGIVTAPPPPAAVSDAGCGRGRLPVGWRCWRMGRCYLFGLCLLLGLLRAGRGLQNVTAQLFGAEAFGTLAAFGDFNSDKQTDLFVLRGGNELLIFLADQKEPYFKPKVKLSINQGVITSVVPGDYDGDSQMDVLLTTKPQNHITDELSVIIFWGRNQTLDSNRKTVLNKTFHDEPLIMDFNGDLIPDVFGVTNESDRPQILIGRVTYIKQKPEDTVVVGQSVFADFDGDGQTEHLLPACADVTCHKSAIYLSKPGLNQWIPVLQDFRNKDTLWGFVPYKNNQSSVPITLHIGDYNMDGYPDALAILMNTSGSNQQAFLLENVPCNNASCRSVHRMFKVYWELSDLNQIKDAVVATFFDIYEDGILDIIVLSKGYFNSEFAIHTLKNNFEADAYFVKVIVLSGLCSNDCPSKITPFGVNQPGPYIMYTTVDANGYAKNGSAGQLSQSAHFALQLPYNVLGLGRSANFLDHLYVGIPRPLGEKSERKQEWTAIIPNSQLIVIPYPHNVPRSWSAKLYLTPSNIVLLTAIALIGVCVFILAIIGILHWQEKKADDREKRQEAHRFHFDAM
;
A
#
# COMPACT_ATOMS: atom_id res chain seq x y z
N MET A 1 18.60 -55.09 -41.14
CA MET A 1 18.99 -55.04 -42.57
C MET A 1 20.38 -54.40 -42.69
N ARG A 2 21.02 -54.38 -43.87
CA ARG A 2 22.44 -54.01 -44.03
C ARG A 2 22.69 -52.48 -44.05
N PRO A 3 23.91 -52.01 -43.67
CA PRO A 3 24.31 -50.59 -43.66
C PRO A 3 25.33 -50.20 -44.76
N PHE A 4 25.65 -48.91 -44.83
CA PHE A 4 26.84 -48.23 -45.40
C PHE A 4 27.06 -46.93 -44.57
N SER A 5 28.22 -46.31 -44.26
CA SER A 5 29.64 -46.32 -44.70
C SER A 5 29.97 -45.57 -46.01
N GLN A 6 31.07 -44.80 -46.17
CA GLN A 6 32.18 -44.24 -45.33
C GLN A 6 32.97 -43.21 -46.21
N SER A 7 33.90 -42.32 -45.80
CA SER A 7 34.37 -41.75 -44.51
C SER A 7 35.39 -40.61 -44.73
N GLY A 8 35.46 -39.61 -43.84
CA GLY A 8 36.61 -38.67 -43.69
C GLY A 8 36.43 -37.25 -44.28
N SER A 9 37.23 -36.24 -43.90
CA SER A 9 38.22 -36.14 -42.79
C SER A 9 38.73 -34.69 -42.60
N GLU A 10 39.26 -34.38 -41.40
CA GLU A 10 40.03 -33.16 -41.02
C GLU A 10 39.27 -31.81 -40.99
N GLY A 11 39.62 -30.83 -40.14
CA GLY A 11 40.57 -30.84 -39.01
C GLY A 11 40.81 -29.44 -38.42
N GLY A 12 40.74 -29.26 -37.09
CA GLY A 12 41.06 -27.98 -36.43
C GLY A 12 40.62 -27.89 -34.96
N ILE A 13 41.57 -27.71 -34.04
CA ILE A 13 41.35 -27.53 -32.60
C ILE A 13 42.21 -26.34 -32.14
N VAL A 14 41.69 -25.50 -31.25
CA VAL A 14 42.46 -24.46 -30.55
C VAL A 14 42.15 -24.51 -29.06
N THR A 15 43.19 -24.60 -28.22
CA THR A 15 43.11 -24.58 -26.75
C THR A 15 43.92 -23.42 -26.19
N ALA A 16 43.48 -22.85 -25.06
CA ALA A 16 44.08 -21.66 -24.46
C ALA A 16 45.35 -21.93 -23.62
N PRO A 17 46.24 -20.92 -23.49
CA PRO A 17 47.24 -20.82 -22.41
C PRO A 17 46.98 -19.60 -21.46
N PRO A 18 47.66 -19.53 -20.29
CA PRO A 18 47.35 -18.59 -19.19
C PRO A 18 48.35 -17.39 -19.07
N PRO A 19 48.37 -16.55 -17.99
CA PRO A 19 48.87 -15.16 -18.03
C PRO A 19 50.33 -14.95 -17.54
N PRO A 20 50.85 -13.71 -17.64
CA PRO A 20 51.74 -13.20 -16.58
C PRO A 20 51.67 -11.69 -16.22
N ALA A 21 51.95 -11.42 -14.93
CA ALA A 21 52.71 -10.28 -14.38
C ALA A 21 52.13 -8.84 -14.36
N ALA A 22 52.71 -8.00 -13.48
CA ALA A 22 52.38 -6.60 -13.22
C ALA A 22 53.65 -5.72 -13.05
N VAL A 23 53.56 -4.44 -13.44
CA VAL A 23 54.61 -3.39 -13.44
C VAL A 23 53.84 -2.04 -13.29
N SER A 24 53.80 -1.34 -12.14
CA SER A 24 54.82 -0.54 -11.40
C SER A 24 55.01 0.91 -11.91
N ASP A 25 55.32 1.82 -10.98
CA ASP A 25 55.19 3.29 -11.13
C ASP A 25 56.04 4.00 -12.21
N ALA A 26 55.42 5.04 -12.78
CA ALA A 26 56.08 6.28 -13.23
C ALA A 26 55.03 7.42 -13.17
N GLY A 27 55.35 8.69 -12.88
CA GLY A 27 56.65 9.32 -12.71
C GLY A 27 56.58 10.78 -13.16
N CYS A 28 55.80 11.62 -12.44
CA CYS A 28 55.38 12.94 -12.94
C CYS A 28 56.54 13.96 -13.01
N GLY A 29 57.00 14.25 -14.24
CA GLY A 29 58.13 15.14 -14.50
C GLY A 29 57.81 16.63 -14.40
N ARG A 30 58.77 17.42 -13.89
CA ARG A 30 58.67 18.89 -13.81
C ARG A 30 58.98 19.55 -15.17
N GLY A 31 57.98 20.18 -15.78
CA GLY A 31 58.16 21.17 -16.86
C GLY A 31 57.81 22.59 -16.39
N ARG A 32 58.66 23.58 -16.69
CA ARG A 32 58.36 25.01 -16.46
C ARG A 32 57.82 25.66 -17.73
N LEU A 33 56.78 26.49 -17.60
CA LEU A 33 56.44 27.54 -18.57
C LEU A 33 56.21 28.88 -17.84
N PRO A 34 56.45 30.03 -18.48
CA PRO A 34 56.57 31.31 -17.79
C PRO A 34 55.28 32.15 -17.72
N VAL A 35 55.21 32.92 -16.64
CA VAL A 35 54.53 34.22 -16.43
C VAL A 35 53.64 34.77 -17.57
N GLY A 36 52.34 34.86 -17.28
CA GLY A 36 51.63 36.14 -17.38
C GLY A 36 50.41 36.22 -18.32
N TRP A 37 49.23 36.40 -17.74
CA TRP A 37 48.58 37.73 -17.63
C TRP A 37 47.40 37.66 -16.62
N ARG A 38 46.79 38.81 -16.29
CA ARG A 38 45.79 38.90 -15.21
C ARG A 38 44.40 38.43 -15.66
N CYS A 39 43.79 37.52 -14.89
CA CYS A 39 42.33 37.32 -14.89
C CYS A 39 41.76 37.69 -13.51
N TRP A 40 40.49 38.10 -13.45
CA TRP A 40 39.87 38.68 -12.25
C TRP A 40 39.47 37.65 -11.18
N ARG A 41 39.37 38.11 -9.93
CA ARG A 41 38.75 37.36 -8.83
C ARG A 41 37.24 37.23 -9.03
N MET A 42 36.78 36.12 -9.59
CA MET A 42 35.39 35.64 -9.47
C MET A 42 35.39 34.11 -9.43
N GLY A 43 34.40 33.51 -8.76
CA GLY A 43 34.24 32.04 -8.72
C GLY A 43 35.06 31.30 -7.64
N ARG A 44 34.87 31.63 -6.35
CA ARG A 44 35.24 30.69 -5.25
C ARG A 44 34.24 30.54 -4.10
N CYS A 45 33.24 31.40 -3.97
CA CYS A 45 32.21 31.28 -2.93
C CYS A 45 31.03 30.36 -3.32
N TYR A 46 30.62 30.34 -4.59
CA TYR A 46 29.43 29.60 -5.03
C TYR A 46 29.58 28.07 -4.93
N LEU A 47 30.76 27.50 -5.21
CA LEU A 47 30.97 26.05 -5.13
C LEU A 47 30.91 25.51 -3.70
N PHE A 48 31.38 26.27 -2.70
CA PHE A 48 31.33 25.85 -1.30
C PHE A 48 29.91 25.93 -0.71
N GLY A 49 29.11 26.92 -1.12
CA GLY A 49 27.70 27.00 -0.76
C GLY A 49 26.90 25.79 -1.27
N LEU A 50 27.13 25.39 -2.52
CA LEU A 50 26.43 24.25 -3.12
C LEU A 50 26.73 22.92 -2.41
N CYS A 51 27.99 22.68 -2.03
CA CYS A 51 28.37 21.47 -1.28
C CYS A 51 27.80 21.45 0.16
N LEU A 52 27.56 22.60 0.79
CA LEU A 52 26.93 22.68 2.11
C LEU A 52 25.40 22.48 2.06
N LEU A 53 24.74 22.88 0.96
CA LEU A 53 23.34 22.52 0.69
C LEU A 53 23.19 21.03 0.36
N LEU A 54 24.06 20.47 -0.49
CA LEU A 54 24.07 19.03 -0.81
C LEU A 54 24.46 18.15 0.39
N GLY A 55 25.23 18.69 1.35
CA GLY A 55 25.61 17.98 2.58
C GLY A 55 24.48 17.76 3.59
N LEU A 56 23.38 18.52 3.47
CA LEU A 56 22.19 18.39 4.33
C LEU A 56 21.13 17.44 3.76
N LEU A 57 21.16 17.16 2.44
CA LEU A 57 20.26 16.21 1.79
C LEU A 57 20.83 14.78 1.78
N ARG A 58 21.09 14.26 2.99
CA ARG A 58 20.94 12.83 3.23
C ARG A 58 19.48 12.56 3.59
N ALA A 59 18.62 12.49 2.57
CA ALA A 59 17.37 11.76 2.71
C ALA A 59 17.71 10.33 3.15
N GLY A 60 17.25 9.94 4.33
CA GLY A 60 17.55 8.63 4.89
C GLY A 60 16.79 7.57 4.12
N ARG A 61 17.51 6.67 3.41
CA ARG A 61 16.91 5.44 2.86
C ARG A 61 16.47 4.56 4.03
N GLY A 62 15.16 4.55 4.29
CA GLY A 62 14.56 3.88 5.43
C GLY A 62 13.23 4.51 5.79
N LEU A 63 12.71 4.16 6.97
CA LEU A 63 11.49 4.74 7.49
C LEU A 63 11.78 5.95 8.38
N GLN A 64 10.83 6.89 8.46
CA GLN A 64 10.89 8.04 9.36
C GLN A 64 9.71 8.01 10.34
N ASN A 65 9.97 8.04 11.65
CA ASN A 65 8.90 8.13 12.63
C ASN A 65 8.21 9.50 12.56
N VAL A 66 6.90 9.50 12.28
CA VAL A 66 6.03 10.68 12.14
C VAL A 66 4.89 10.70 13.16
N THR A 67 4.89 9.78 14.14
CA THR A 67 3.82 9.58 15.13
C THR A 67 3.32 10.88 15.79
N ALA A 68 4.25 11.72 16.26
CA ALA A 68 3.93 12.97 16.94
C ALA A 68 3.33 14.04 15.99
N GLN A 69 3.65 13.98 14.69
CA GLN A 69 3.09 14.84 13.65
C GLN A 69 1.63 14.45 13.33
N LEU A 70 1.32 13.16 13.42
CA LEU A 70 0.00 12.63 13.09
C LEU A 70 -1.00 12.72 14.25
N PHE A 71 -0.59 12.32 15.46
CA PHE A 71 -1.49 12.20 16.62
C PHE A 71 -1.20 13.19 17.75
N GLY A 72 -0.05 13.88 17.74
CA GLY A 72 0.41 14.67 18.88
C GLY A 72 0.56 13.81 20.13
N ALA A 73 -0.25 14.07 21.16
CA ALA A 73 -0.29 13.31 22.41
C ALA A 73 -1.28 12.11 22.38
N GLU A 74 -2.10 11.98 21.33
CA GLU A 74 -3.20 11.01 21.24
C GLU A 74 -2.78 9.65 20.64
N ALA A 75 -1.47 9.36 20.58
CA ALA A 75 -0.87 8.18 19.92
C ALA A 75 -1.04 6.86 20.71
N PHE A 76 -2.25 6.57 21.19
CA PHE A 76 -2.54 5.38 22.00
C PHE A 76 -3.98 4.86 21.81
N GLY A 77 -4.14 3.56 22.05
CA GLY A 77 -5.36 2.78 21.79
C GLY A 77 -5.10 1.64 20.81
N THR A 78 -6.08 0.73 20.66
CA THR A 78 -6.04 -0.36 19.69
C THR A 78 -6.60 0.14 18.36
N LEU A 79 -5.77 0.28 17.34
CA LEU A 79 -6.24 0.49 15.97
C LEU A 79 -6.98 -0.78 15.49
N ALA A 80 -8.24 -0.62 15.05
CA ALA A 80 -9.13 -1.74 14.75
C ALA A 80 -9.58 -1.81 13.28
N ALA A 81 -9.79 -0.66 12.62
CA ALA A 81 -10.21 -0.59 11.22
C ALA A 81 -9.83 0.73 10.53
N PHE A 82 -9.99 0.75 9.21
CA PHE A 82 -9.83 1.89 8.30
C PHE A 82 -11.09 2.11 7.46
N GLY A 83 -11.35 3.34 7.03
CA GLY A 83 -12.45 3.69 6.12
C GLY A 83 -12.66 5.20 6.03
N ASP A 84 -13.40 5.69 5.04
CA ASP A 84 -13.69 7.14 4.87
C ASP A 84 -15.05 7.47 5.54
N PHE A 85 -15.03 7.71 6.85
CA PHE A 85 -16.26 7.86 7.64
C PHE A 85 -16.99 9.17 7.33
N ASN A 86 -16.27 10.21 6.88
CA ASN A 86 -16.86 11.50 6.57
C ASN A 86 -17.22 11.68 5.07
N SER A 87 -16.79 10.77 4.18
CA SER A 87 -16.94 10.84 2.72
C SER A 87 -16.15 11.96 2.01
N ASP A 88 -15.01 12.39 2.58
CA ASP A 88 -14.10 13.39 1.99
C ASP A 88 -12.99 12.80 1.11
N LYS A 89 -12.89 11.46 1.06
CA LYS A 89 -11.95 10.59 0.31
C LYS A 89 -10.58 10.38 0.94
N GLN A 90 -10.33 10.89 2.15
CA GLN A 90 -9.16 10.53 2.94
C GLN A 90 -9.48 9.31 3.82
N THR A 91 -8.46 8.55 4.20
CA THR A 91 -8.64 7.35 5.03
C THR A 91 -8.69 7.71 6.54
N ASP A 92 -9.83 7.52 7.20
CA ASP A 92 -9.98 7.72 8.66
C ASP A 92 -9.58 6.47 9.47
N LEU A 93 -9.30 6.66 10.76
CA LEU A 93 -8.83 5.60 11.68
C LEU A 93 -9.85 5.30 12.78
N PHE A 94 -10.15 4.02 12.96
CA PHE A 94 -11.05 3.52 14.02
C PHE A 94 -10.22 2.95 15.18
N VAL A 95 -10.21 3.64 16.32
CA VAL A 95 -9.34 3.34 17.48
C VAL A 95 -10.17 3.04 18.72
N LEU A 96 -9.90 1.89 19.35
CA LEU A 96 -10.50 1.48 20.62
C LEU A 96 -9.67 1.94 21.82
N ARG A 97 -10.34 2.45 22.87
CA ARG A 97 -9.73 2.85 24.15
C ARG A 97 -10.57 2.40 25.34
N GLY A 98 -9.93 2.20 26.49
CA GLY A 98 -10.56 1.72 27.73
C GLY A 98 -11.25 0.34 27.64
N GLY A 99 -11.15 -0.33 26.50
CA GLY A 99 -11.94 -1.52 26.14
C GLY A 99 -13.41 -1.24 25.78
N ASN A 100 -13.98 -0.08 26.11
CA ASN A 100 -15.40 0.20 25.92
C ASN A 100 -15.70 1.50 25.13
N GLU A 101 -14.68 2.17 24.59
CA GLU A 101 -14.85 3.37 23.78
C GLU A 101 -14.26 3.18 22.38
N LEU A 102 -15.04 3.47 21.34
CA LEU A 102 -14.56 3.72 19.98
C LEU A 102 -14.38 5.23 19.78
N LEU A 103 -13.20 5.60 19.26
CA LEU A 103 -12.90 6.92 18.73
C LEU A 103 -12.63 6.79 17.23
N ILE A 104 -13.29 7.63 16.42
CA ILE A 104 -12.93 7.81 15.01
C ILE A 104 -12.07 9.06 14.92
N PHE A 105 -10.84 8.87 14.44
CA PHE A 105 -9.92 9.94 14.11
C PHE A 105 -10.10 10.28 12.64
N LEU A 106 -10.66 11.46 12.38
CA LEU A 106 -10.79 11.94 11.00
C LEU A 106 -9.47 12.52 10.51
N ALA A 107 -9.18 12.31 9.23
CA ALA A 107 -8.07 12.96 8.53
C ALA A 107 -8.30 14.49 8.44
N ASP A 108 -7.22 15.27 8.55
CA ASP A 108 -7.26 16.74 8.50
C ASP A 108 -5.96 17.28 7.88
N GLN A 109 -6.08 18.27 6.99
CA GLN A 109 -4.96 18.87 6.24
C GLN A 109 -3.95 19.65 7.11
N LYS A 110 -4.12 19.69 8.44
CA LYS A 110 -3.26 20.42 9.38
C LYS A 110 -2.94 19.58 10.61
N GLU A 111 -1.66 19.56 11.00
CA GLU A 111 -1.16 18.91 12.21
C GLU A 111 -2.00 19.23 13.48
N PRO A 112 -2.27 18.23 14.35
CA PRO A 112 -2.03 16.80 14.15
C PRO A 112 -2.94 16.25 13.04
N TYR A 113 -2.39 15.52 12.06
CA TYR A 113 -3.13 15.10 10.85
C TYR A 113 -4.34 14.19 11.12
N PHE A 114 -4.36 13.47 12.24
CA PHE A 114 -5.49 12.66 12.69
C PHE A 114 -6.09 13.24 13.97
N LYS A 115 -7.40 13.56 13.93
CA LYS A 115 -8.09 14.25 15.04
C LYS A 115 -9.30 13.43 15.51
N PRO A 116 -9.39 13.08 16.81
CA PRO A 116 -10.57 12.38 17.32
C PRO A 116 -11.79 13.31 17.24
N LYS A 117 -12.84 12.88 16.54
CA LYS A 117 -14.03 13.70 16.25
C LYS A 117 -15.33 13.00 16.61
N VAL A 118 -15.44 11.71 16.34
CA VAL A 118 -16.59 10.89 16.71
C VAL A 118 -16.19 10.01 17.88
N LYS A 119 -17.05 9.95 18.90
CA LYS A 119 -16.86 9.09 20.08
C LYS A 119 -18.13 8.29 20.34
N LEU A 120 -17.97 6.98 20.47
CA LEU A 120 -19.02 6.03 20.78
C LEU A 120 -18.58 5.16 21.96
N SER A 121 -19.17 5.38 23.15
CA SER A 121 -18.91 4.56 24.33
C SER A 121 -20.04 3.53 24.53
N ILE A 122 -19.70 2.29 24.88
CA ILE A 122 -20.67 1.24 25.24
C ILE A 122 -20.78 1.08 26.76
N ASN A 123 -22.00 0.80 27.23
CA ASN A 123 -22.33 0.75 28.66
C ASN A 123 -21.95 -0.57 29.35
N GLN A 124 -21.72 -1.64 28.58
CA GLN A 124 -21.50 -3.00 29.08
C GLN A 124 -20.62 -3.78 28.10
N GLY A 125 -19.67 -4.57 28.62
CA GLY A 125 -18.77 -5.40 27.82
C GLY A 125 -17.52 -4.68 27.32
N VAL A 126 -16.66 -5.44 26.64
CA VAL A 126 -15.41 -4.98 26.02
C VAL A 126 -15.54 -5.17 24.52
N ILE A 127 -15.25 -4.13 23.74
CA ILE A 127 -15.20 -4.19 22.27
C ILE A 127 -13.96 -4.98 21.86
N THR A 128 -14.14 -5.99 21.02
CA THR A 128 -13.05 -6.83 20.51
C THR A 128 -12.69 -6.53 19.06
N SER A 129 -13.65 -6.12 18.22
CA SER A 129 -13.45 -5.88 16.80
C SER A 129 -14.41 -4.80 16.28
N VAL A 130 -14.04 -4.18 15.17
CA VAL A 130 -14.74 -3.05 14.52
C VAL A 130 -14.77 -3.31 13.02
N VAL A 131 -15.93 -3.30 12.38
CA VAL A 131 -16.06 -3.47 10.93
C VAL A 131 -16.95 -2.37 10.33
N PRO A 132 -16.36 -1.29 9.80
CA PRO A 132 -17.09 -0.24 9.10
C PRO A 132 -17.60 -0.72 7.73
N GLY A 133 -18.80 -0.27 7.34
CA GLY A 133 -19.50 -0.66 6.11
C GLY A 133 -20.79 0.15 5.89
N ASP A 134 -21.65 -0.25 4.97
CA ASP A 134 -22.96 0.37 4.67
C ASP A 134 -24.04 -0.72 4.81
N TYR A 135 -24.53 -0.96 6.04
CA TYR A 135 -25.33 -2.16 6.37
C TYR A 135 -26.85 -1.95 6.18
N ASP A 136 -27.33 -0.73 5.92
CA ASP A 136 -28.72 -0.46 5.49
C ASP A 136 -28.84 0.05 4.04
N GLY A 137 -27.72 0.34 3.37
CA GLY A 137 -27.66 0.73 1.97
C GLY A 137 -27.95 2.21 1.70
N ASP A 138 -27.97 3.06 2.73
CA ASP A 138 -28.21 4.51 2.57
C ASP A 138 -27.00 5.32 2.06
N SER A 139 -25.86 4.64 1.83
CA SER A 139 -24.60 5.20 1.33
C SER A 139 -23.88 6.13 2.32
N GLN A 140 -24.04 5.86 3.62
CA GLN A 140 -23.21 6.39 4.72
C GLN A 140 -22.41 5.27 5.39
N MET A 141 -21.42 5.65 6.19
CA MET A 141 -20.65 4.68 6.97
C MET A 141 -21.36 4.33 8.29
N ASP A 142 -21.83 3.10 8.38
CA ASP A 142 -22.20 2.39 9.60
C ASP A 142 -20.99 1.74 10.28
N VAL A 143 -21.15 1.30 11.54
CA VAL A 143 -20.13 0.53 12.25
C VAL A 143 -20.72 -0.69 12.93
N LEU A 144 -20.26 -1.88 12.53
CA LEU A 144 -20.48 -3.13 13.27
C LEU A 144 -19.41 -3.26 14.36
N LEU A 145 -19.85 -3.47 15.61
CA LEU A 145 -18.99 -3.79 16.75
C LEU A 145 -19.24 -5.21 17.23
N THR A 146 -18.16 -5.91 17.57
CA THR A 146 -18.23 -7.16 18.35
C THR A 146 -17.81 -6.90 19.79
N THR A 147 -18.54 -7.47 20.76
CA THR A 147 -18.27 -7.26 22.19
C THR A 147 -18.30 -8.57 22.98
N LYS A 148 -17.41 -8.70 23.97
CA LYS A 148 -17.40 -9.80 24.96
C LYS A 148 -17.89 -9.34 26.33
N PRO A 149 -18.53 -10.20 27.14
CA PRO A 149 -18.87 -9.89 28.53
C PRO A 149 -17.63 -9.56 29.36
N GLN A 150 -17.65 -8.43 30.08
CA GLN A 150 -16.47 -7.89 30.79
C GLN A 150 -15.91 -8.81 31.90
N ASN A 151 -16.73 -9.75 32.40
CA ASN A 151 -16.32 -10.74 33.39
C ASN A 151 -15.67 -12.01 32.78
N HIS A 152 -15.60 -12.13 31.43
CA HIS A 152 -15.05 -13.30 30.72
C HIS A 152 -15.61 -14.67 31.16
N ILE A 153 -16.88 -14.70 31.59
CA ILE A 153 -17.56 -15.92 32.05
C ILE A 153 -17.90 -16.86 30.87
N THR A 154 -18.17 -16.28 29.70
CA THR A 154 -18.25 -16.98 28.40
C THR A 154 -17.33 -16.28 27.41
N ASP A 155 -16.80 -17.05 26.45
CA ASP A 155 -15.99 -16.53 25.34
C ASP A 155 -16.85 -15.98 24.18
N GLU A 156 -18.18 -15.94 24.38
CA GLU A 156 -19.19 -15.56 23.40
C GLU A 156 -19.12 -14.07 23.03
N LEU A 157 -19.37 -13.80 21.76
CA LEU A 157 -19.41 -12.48 21.16
C LEU A 157 -20.87 -12.05 20.94
N SER A 158 -21.17 -10.80 21.30
CA SER A 158 -22.39 -10.10 20.89
C SER A 158 -22.07 -9.17 19.72
N VAL A 159 -22.93 -9.14 18.71
CA VAL A 159 -22.74 -8.31 17.52
C VAL A 159 -23.75 -7.18 17.50
N ILE A 160 -23.28 -5.94 17.31
CA ILE A 160 -24.09 -4.72 17.38
C ILE A 160 -23.73 -3.81 16.21
N ILE A 161 -24.70 -3.51 15.35
CA ILE A 161 -24.55 -2.52 14.27
C ILE A 161 -25.02 -1.17 14.79
N PHE A 162 -24.19 -0.14 14.64
CA PHE A 162 -24.50 1.25 14.96
C PHE A 162 -24.71 2.02 13.66
N TRP A 163 -25.89 2.61 13.53
CA TRP A 163 -26.34 3.22 12.28
C TRP A 163 -25.77 4.63 12.15
N GLY A 164 -25.04 4.87 11.06
CA GLY A 164 -24.50 6.16 10.67
C GLY A 164 -25.61 7.17 10.38
N ARG A 165 -25.33 8.46 10.59
CA ARG A 165 -26.11 9.58 10.05
C ARG A 165 -25.36 10.88 10.11
N ASN A 166 -25.33 11.63 9.02
CA ASN A 166 -24.71 12.96 8.91
C ASN A 166 -23.30 12.99 9.53
N GLN A 167 -22.46 11.98 9.24
CA GLN A 167 -21.11 11.85 9.81
C GLN A 167 -21.10 11.75 11.36
N THR A 168 -22.09 11.07 11.95
CA THR A 168 -22.17 10.79 13.40
C THR A 168 -22.66 9.36 13.68
N LEU A 169 -22.29 8.83 14.85
CA LEU A 169 -22.80 7.57 15.42
C LEU A 169 -23.50 7.87 16.75
N ASP A 170 -24.74 7.39 16.89
CA ASP A 170 -25.55 7.55 18.11
C ASP A 170 -25.68 6.20 18.83
N SER A 171 -25.33 6.16 20.12
CA SER A 171 -25.42 4.94 20.95
C SER A 171 -26.84 4.42 21.17
N ASN A 172 -27.86 5.22 20.80
CA ASN A 172 -29.27 4.85 20.76
C ASN A 172 -29.71 4.29 19.39
N ARG A 173 -29.08 4.70 18.28
CA ARG A 173 -29.36 4.19 16.92
C ARG A 173 -28.51 2.96 16.63
N LYS A 174 -28.94 1.81 17.17
CA LYS A 174 -28.26 0.52 16.97
C LYS A 174 -29.22 -0.64 16.83
N THR A 175 -28.77 -1.68 16.13
CA THR A 175 -29.40 -2.99 16.08
C THR A 175 -28.46 -4.01 16.71
N VAL A 176 -28.91 -4.65 17.79
CA VAL A 176 -28.21 -5.79 18.40
C VAL A 176 -28.69 -7.06 17.68
N LEU A 177 -27.78 -7.87 17.16
CA LEU A 177 -28.14 -9.18 16.62
C LEU A 177 -28.52 -10.09 17.79
N ASN A 178 -29.74 -10.64 17.78
CA ASN A 178 -30.27 -11.46 18.86
C ASN A 178 -29.75 -12.91 18.82
N LYS A 179 -28.42 -13.06 18.71
CA LYS A 179 -27.66 -14.32 18.69
C LYS A 179 -26.30 -14.08 19.32
N THR A 180 -25.83 -15.03 20.13
CA THR A 180 -24.43 -15.09 20.58
C THR A 180 -23.59 -15.82 19.54
N PHE A 181 -22.39 -15.30 19.28
CA PHE A 181 -21.44 -15.83 18.31
C PHE A 181 -20.26 -16.49 19.03
N HIS A 182 -19.73 -17.58 18.48
CA HIS A 182 -18.53 -18.23 19.02
C HIS A 182 -17.23 -17.57 18.56
N ASP A 183 -17.27 -16.82 17.46
CA ASP A 183 -16.10 -16.22 16.81
C ASP A 183 -16.47 -14.91 16.10
N GLU A 184 -15.46 -14.14 15.64
CA GLU A 184 -15.70 -12.89 14.92
C GLU A 184 -16.42 -13.12 13.56
N PRO A 185 -17.33 -12.21 13.15
CA PRO A 185 -18.12 -12.40 11.96
C PRO A 185 -17.36 -12.07 10.67
N LEU A 186 -17.56 -12.91 9.65
CA LEU A 186 -17.18 -12.62 8.27
C LEU A 186 -18.24 -11.69 7.64
N ILE A 187 -17.80 -10.61 7.03
CA ILE A 187 -18.63 -9.61 6.36
C ILE A 187 -18.31 -9.62 4.86
N MET A 188 -19.31 -9.82 4.01
CA MET A 188 -19.19 -9.79 2.55
C MET A 188 -20.56 -9.63 1.89
N ASP A 189 -20.65 -8.99 0.73
CA ASP A 189 -21.83 -9.13 -0.15
C ASP A 189 -21.88 -10.57 -0.70
N PHE A 190 -22.82 -11.37 -0.19
CA PHE A 190 -22.99 -12.78 -0.57
C PHE A 190 -24.18 -12.98 -1.51
N ASN A 191 -25.24 -12.20 -1.33
CA ASN A 191 -26.46 -12.32 -2.11
C ASN A 191 -26.37 -11.60 -3.48
N GLY A 192 -25.52 -10.58 -3.60
CA GLY A 192 -25.21 -9.80 -4.81
C GLY A 192 -25.97 -8.48 -4.95
N ASP A 193 -26.58 -7.98 -3.88
CA ASP A 193 -27.31 -6.70 -3.84
C ASP A 193 -26.42 -5.48 -3.48
N LEU A 194 -25.14 -5.72 -3.19
CA LEU A 194 -24.11 -4.75 -2.83
C LEU A 194 -24.21 -4.21 -1.39
N ILE A 195 -25.08 -4.77 -0.55
CA ILE A 195 -25.11 -4.53 0.90
C ILE A 195 -24.28 -5.62 1.61
N PRO A 196 -23.46 -5.34 2.64
CA PRO A 196 -22.65 -6.35 3.29
C PRO A 196 -23.48 -7.30 4.19
N ASP A 197 -23.55 -8.59 3.81
CA ASP A 197 -24.14 -9.64 4.64
C ASP A 197 -23.22 -10.01 5.83
N VAL A 198 -23.81 -10.38 6.98
CA VAL A 198 -23.10 -10.74 8.23
C VAL A 198 -23.16 -12.25 8.47
N PHE A 199 -22.00 -12.91 8.59
CA PHE A 199 -21.89 -14.35 8.81
C PHE A 199 -21.06 -14.73 10.04
N GLY A 200 -21.41 -15.82 10.73
CA GLY A 200 -20.59 -16.37 11.80
C GLY A 200 -21.17 -17.67 12.39
N VAL A 201 -20.45 -18.26 13.34
CA VAL A 201 -20.92 -19.43 14.10
C VAL A 201 -21.66 -18.95 15.35
N THR A 202 -22.78 -19.56 15.70
CA THR A 202 -23.62 -19.12 16.84
C THR A 202 -24.04 -20.29 17.72
N ASN A 203 -24.36 -20.03 18.98
CA ASN A 203 -24.75 -21.07 19.96
C ASN A 203 -25.95 -21.94 19.52
N GLU A 204 -26.75 -21.47 18.58
CA GLU A 204 -27.88 -22.23 18.01
C GLU A 204 -27.45 -23.21 16.90
N SER A 205 -26.23 -23.09 16.38
CA SER A 205 -25.69 -23.95 15.33
C SER A 205 -24.15 -23.87 15.21
N ASP A 206 -23.46 -24.97 15.53
CA ASP A 206 -22.02 -25.23 15.30
C ASP A 206 -21.60 -25.27 13.80
N ARG A 207 -22.38 -24.65 12.91
CA ARG A 207 -22.28 -24.79 11.45
C ARG A 207 -22.39 -23.43 10.77
N PRO A 208 -21.28 -22.70 10.55
CA PRO A 208 -21.25 -21.72 9.49
C PRO A 208 -21.39 -22.49 8.16
N GLN A 209 -22.50 -22.33 7.46
CA GLN A 209 -22.67 -22.94 6.13
C GLN A 209 -23.06 -21.90 5.09
N ILE A 210 -22.05 -21.54 4.30
CA ILE A 210 -22.14 -20.68 3.13
C ILE A 210 -21.69 -21.55 1.94
N LEU A 211 -22.64 -22.15 1.22
CA LEU A 211 -22.36 -23.00 0.06
C LEU A 211 -23.05 -22.46 -1.19
N ILE A 212 -22.38 -21.55 -1.91
CA ILE A 212 -22.69 -21.28 -3.32
C ILE A 212 -21.85 -22.21 -4.19
N GLY A 213 -22.54 -22.97 -5.06
CA GLY A 213 -21.93 -23.95 -5.95
C GLY A 213 -21.78 -25.34 -5.33
N ARG A 214 -21.45 -26.32 -6.18
CA ARG A 214 -21.06 -27.66 -5.71
C ARG A 214 -19.69 -27.55 -5.04
N VAL A 215 -19.62 -27.77 -3.74
CA VAL A 215 -18.35 -28.01 -3.03
C VAL A 215 -17.80 -29.35 -3.50
N THR A 216 -17.01 -29.33 -4.57
CA THR A 216 -16.27 -30.48 -5.10
C THR A 216 -14.94 -30.71 -4.38
N TYR A 217 -14.49 -29.74 -3.59
CA TYR A 217 -13.17 -29.73 -2.98
C TYR A 217 -13.18 -28.97 -1.64
N ILE A 218 -12.50 -29.53 -0.64
CA ILE A 218 -12.21 -28.88 0.64
C ILE A 218 -10.68 -28.90 0.79
N LYS A 219 -10.06 -27.72 0.81
CA LYS A 219 -8.62 -27.59 1.05
C LYS A 219 -8.35 -27.82 2.55
N GLN A 220 -7.68 -28.92 2.89
CA GLN A 220 -7.17 -29.12 4.25
C GLN A 220 -5.91 -28.28 4.47
N LYS A 221 -5.61 -27.93 5.73
CA LYS A 221 -4.32 -27.35 6.14
C LYS A 221 -3.14 -28.26 5.73
N PRO A 222 -1.89 -27.79 5.66
CA PRO A 222 -0.72 -28.67 5.52
C PRO A 222 -0.72 -29.75 6.61
N GLU A 223 -0.23 -30.96 6.31
CA GLU A 223 -0.28 -32.08 7.26
C GLU A 223 0.54 -31.79 8.53
N ASP A 224 1.79 -31.34 8.34
CA ASP A 224 2.78 -31.06 9.40
C ASP A 224 2.46 -29.86 10.33
N THR A 225 1.43 -29.04 10.04
CA THR A 225 1.16 -27.83 10.86
C THR A 225 0.32 -28.15 12.09
N VAL A 226 0.71 -27.61 13.25
CA VAL A 226 0.00 -27.75 14.53
C VAL A 226 -0.81 -26.49 14.83
N VAL A 227 -0.25 -25.31 14.53
CA VAL A 227 -0.92 -24.01 14.65
C VAL A 227 -1.03 -23.40 13.25
N VAL A 228 -2.16 -22.77 12.96
CA VAL A 228 -2.38 -21.98 11.73
C VAL A 228 -2.78 -20.56 12.12
N GLY A 229 -2.35 -19.59 11.32
CA GLY A 229 -2.78 -18.20 11.43
C GLY A 229 -3.96 -17.88 10.53
N GLN A 230 -4.24 -16.58 10.37
CA GLN A 230 -5.29 -16.07 9.51
C GLN A 230 -4.99 -16.40 8.03
N SER A 231 -6.02 -16.76 7.28
CA SER A 231 -5.93 -16.95 5.83
C SER A 231 -5.87 -15.60 5.11
N VAL A 232 -4.90 -15.44 4.22
CA VAL A 232 -4.55 -14.19 3.53
C VAL A 232 -4.63 -14.41 2.02
N PHE A 233 -5.06 -13.41 1.26
CA PHE A 233 -5.32 -13.52 -0.18
C PHE A 233 -4.64 -12.40 -0.97
N ALA A 234 -3.75 -12.75 -1.90
CA ALA A 234 -3.01 -11.81 -2.74
C ALA A 234 -2.48 -12.48 -4.02
N ASP A 235 -2.28 -11.71 -5.09
CA ASP A 235 -1.63 -12.15 -6.34
C ASP A 235 -0.10 -12.20 -6.14
N PHE A 236 0.43 -13.35 -5.72
CA PHE A 236 1.75 -13.41 -5.08
C PHE A 236 2.92 -13.44 -6.06
N ASP A 237 2.72 -14.01 -7.25
CA ASP A 237 3.70 -14.07 -8.33
C ASP A 237 3.33 -13.27 -9.59
N GLY A 238 2.30 -12.41 -9.51
CA GLY A 238 1.99 -11.40 -10.53
C GLY A 238 1.37 -11.97 -11.80
N ASP A 239 0.69 -13.12 -11.72
CA ASP A 239 0.11 -13.79 -12.90
C ASP A 239 -1.31 -13.30 -13.26
N GLY A 240 -1.99 -12.61 -12.34
CA GLY A 240 -3.37 -12.12 -12.49
C GLY A 240 -4.41 -12.94 -11.72
N GLN A 241 -3.99 -13.99 -11.00
CA GLN A 241 -4.82 -14.78 -10.08
C GLN A 241 -4.45 -14.47 -8.62
N THR A 242 -5.42 -14.62 -7.72
CA THR A 242 -5.19 -14.48 -6.27
C THR A 242 -4.83 -15.83 -5.64
N GLU A 243 -3.67 -15.90 -4.97
CA GLU A 243 -3.25 -17.02 -4.14
C GLU A 243 -3.87 -17.00 -2.74
N HIS A 244 -3.96 -18.18 -2.13
CA HIS A 244 -4.17 -18.34 -0.70
C HIS A 244 -2.82 -18.48 0.02
N LEU A 245 -2.45 -17.47 0.80
CA LEU A 245 -1.32 -17.49 1.74
C LEU A 245 -1.79 -17.92 3.14
N LEU A 246 -1.01 -18.78 3.79
CA LEU A 246 -1.28 -19.29 5.13
C LEU A 246 0.00 -19.30 5.99
N PRO A 247 0.16 -18.36 6.94
CA PRO A 247 1.18 -18.47 7.99
C PRO A 247 0.80 -19.61 8.95
N ALA A 248 1.77 -20.42 9.36
CA ALA A 248 1.55 -21.57 10.22
C ALA A 248 2.82 -21.98 10.99
N CYS A 249 2.64 -22.84 11.99
CA CYS A 249 3.73 -23.40 12.79
C CYS A 249 3.62 -24.94 12.85
N ALA A 250 4.75 -25.63 12.69
CA ALA A 250 4.83 -27.09 12.86
C ALA A 250 4.97 -27.54 14.34
N ASP A 251 4.92 -26.58 15.27
CA ASP A 251 4.99 -26.78 16.72
C ASP A 251 4.15 -25.72 17.45
N VAL A 252 3.69 -26.06 18.66
CA VAL A 252 2.86 -25.16 19.50
C VAL A 252 3.62 -23.90 19.94
N THR A 253 4.96 -23.97 20.00
CA THR A 253 5.85 -22.85 20.37
C THR A 253 6.27 -21.97 19.19
N CYS A 254 5.83 -22.28 17.95
CA CYS A 254 6.20 -21.57 16.72
C CYS A 254 7.71 -21.46 16.41
N HIS A 255 8.55 -22.31 17.01
CA HIS A 255 9.98 -22.41 16.69
C HIS A 255 10.26 -22.92 15.27
N LYS A 256 9.27 -23.59 14.65
CA LYS A 256 9.23 -24.01 13.24
C LYS A 256 8.08 -23.29 12.53
N SER A 257 8.21 -21.98 12.41
CA SER A 257 7.30 -21.13 11.64
C SER A 257 7.51 -21.32 10.13
N ALA A 258 6.44 -21.20 9.35
CA ALA A 258 6.46 -21.25 7.88
C ALA A 258 5.30 -20.45 7.27
N ILE A 259 5.47 -19.94 6.06
CA ILE A 259 4.38 -19.40 5.23
C ILE A 259 4.19 -20.35 4.04
N TYR A 260 2.96 -20.83 3.88
CA TYR A 260 2.55 -21.70 2.79
C TYR A 260 1.68 -20.94 1.79
N LEU A 261 1.75 -21.34 0.53
CA LEU A 261 0.99 -20.79 -0.59
C LEU A 261 0.22 -21.93 -1.28
N SER A 262 -1.03 -21.66 -1.66
CA SER A 262 -1.84 -22.52 -2.53
C SER A 262 -2.39 -21.71 -3.70
N LYS A 263 -1.93 -22.00 -4.92
CA LYS A 263 -2.53 -21.44 -6.15
C LYS A 263 -3.92 -22.07 -6.41
N PRO A 264 -4.84 -21.34 -7.09
CA PRO A 264 -6.04 -21.93 -7.67
C PRO A 264 -5.71 -23.19 -8.50
N GLY A 265 -6.54 -24.22 -8.37
CA GLY A 265 -6.35 -25.50 -9.09
C GLY A 265 -5.20 -26.41 -8.61
N LEU A 266 -4.32 -25.95 -7.71
CA LEU A 266 -3.26 -26.80 -7.12
C LEU A 266 -3.67 -27.36 -5.74
N ASN A 267 -3.74 -28.69 -5.65
CA ASN A 267 -4.12 -29.38 -4.42
C ASN A 267 -3.02 -29.37 -3.34
N GLN A 268 -1.75 -29.14 -3.70
CA GLN A 268 -0.61 -29.08 -2.77
C GLN A 268 -0.47 -27.73 -2.02
N TRP A 269 0.33 -27.70 -0.96
CA TRP A 269 0.79 -26.48 -0.28
C TRP A 269 2.29 -26.28 -0.56
N ILE A 270 2.68 -25.05 -0.88
CA ILE A 270 4.02 -24.70 -1.35
C ILE A 270 4.66 -23.75 -0.33
N PRO A 271 5.73 -24.13 0.38
CA PRO A 271 6.33 -23.25 1.38
C PRO A 271 7.18 -22.16 0.73
N VAL A 272 6.74 -20.91 0.90
CA VAL A 272 7.35 -19.67 0.38
C VAL A 272 8.22 -18.94 1.40
N LEU A 273 8.14 -19.32 2.69
CA LEU A 273 9.13 -18.97 3.71
C LEU A 273 9.18 -20.06 4.79
N GLN A 274 10.38 -20.44 5.22
CA GLN A 274 10.61 -21.44 6.29
C GLN A 274 11.84 -21.13 7.16
N ASP A 275 12.81 -20.38 6.64
CA ASP A 275 13.98 -19.98 7.43
C ASP A 275 13.81 -18.56 7.99
N PHE A 276 13.60 -18.49 9.30
CA PHE A 276 13.48 -17.27 10.09
C PHE A 276 14.74 -16.99 10.92
N ARG A 277 15.91 -17.52 10.50
CA ARG A 277 17.19 -17.25 11.16
C ARG A 277 17.78 -15.90 10.74
N ASN A 278 18.28 -15.17 11.73
CA ASN A 278 19.14 -14.01 11.55
C ASN A 278 20.45 -14.26 12.29
N LYS A 279 21.51 -14.58 11.54
CA LYS A 279 22.81 -15.01 12.08
C LYS A 279 22.58 -16.18 13.05
N ASP A 280 23.04 -16.08 14.30
CA ASP A 280 22.88 -17.12 15.32
C ASP A 280 21.52 -17.07 16.05
N THR A 281 20.65 -16.11 15.74
CA THR A 281 19.31 -15.99 16.36
C THR A 281 18.24 -16.65 15.50
N LEU A 282 17.37 -17.45 16.13
CA LEU A 282 16.16 -17.99 15.51
C LEU A 282 14.96 -17.11 15.91
N TRP A 283 14.11 -16.83 14.95
CA TRP A 283 12.83 -16.16 15.15
C TRP A 283 11.68 -17.07 14.70
N GLY A 284 10.47 -16.73 15.11
CA GLY A 284 9.23 -17.36 14.66
C GLY A 284 8.03 -16.47 14.94
N PHE A 285 6.86 -16.86 14.47
CA PHE A 285 5.61 -16.17 14.80
C PHE A 285 5.33 -16.20 16.31
N VAL A 286 4.59 -15.20 16.78
CA VAL A 286 4.11 -15.17 18.18
C VAL A 286 3.05 -16.27 18.35
N PRO A 287 3.24 -17.27 19.24
CA PRO A 287 2.19 -18.25 19.50
C PRO A 287 1.05 -17.59 20.27
N TYR A 288 -0.18 -17.77 19.76
CA TYR A 288 -1.41 -17.23 20.36
C TYR A 288 -1.65 -17.77 21.77
N LYS A 289 -2.19 -16.92 22.65
CA LYS A 289 -2.53 -17.26 24.05
C LYS A 289 -3.91 -16.68 24.39
N ASN A 290 -4.71 -17.37 25.19
CA ASN A 290 -6.04 -16.90 25.64
C ASN A 290 -5.94 -15.79 26.70
N ASN A 291 -5.24 -14.70 26.37
CA ASN A 291 -5.12 -13.48 27.16
C ASN A 291 -5.62 -12.30 26.31
N GLN A 292 -6.21 -11.29 26.95
CA GLN A 292 -6.84 -10.10 26.32
C GLN A 292 -5.95 -9.31 25.33
N SER A 293 -4.64 -9.53 25.31
CA SER A 293 -3.67 -8.80 24.47
C SER A 293 -2.96 -9.68 23.42
N SER A 294 -3.47 -10.88 23.14
CA SER A 294 -2.94 -11.74 22.08
C SER A 294 -3.74 -11.55 20.79
N VAL A 295 -3.05 -11.16 19.71
CA VAL A 295 -3.59 -11.19 18.34
C VAL A 295 -3.23 -12.56 17.72
N PRO A 296 -4.05 -13.16 16.84
CA PRO A 296 -3.67 -14.34 16.07
C PRO A 296 -2.45 -14.07 15.16
N ILE A 297 -1.90 -15.13 14.56
CA ILE A 297 -0.80 -14.98 13.59
C ILE A 297 -1.41 -14.42 12.29
N THR A 298 -1.18 -13.14 12.00
CA THR A 298 -1.64 -12.47 10.76
C THR A 298 -0.46 -12.06 9.88
N LEU A 299 -0.73 -11.80 8.60
CA LEU A 299 0.16 -11.11 7.68
C LEU A 299 -0.64 -9.97 7.03
N HIS A 300 -0.21 -8.73 7.18
CA HIS A 300 -0.82 -7.62 6.44
C HIS A 300 -0.08 -7.44 5.12
N ILE A 301 -0.81 -7.40 4.02
CA ILE A 301 -0.27 -7.38 2.66
C ILE A 301 -0.27 -5.96 2.11
N GLY A 302 0.78 -5.61 1.37
CA GLY A 302 0.91 -4.35 0.67
C GLY A 302 2.18 -4.34 -0.17
N ASP A 303 2.17 -3.65 -1.30
CA ASP A 303 3.36 -3.45 -2.13
C ASP A 303 4.16 -2.25 -1.57
N TYR A 304 5.17 -2.52 -0.75
CA TYR A 304 5.93 -1.49 -0.03
C TYR A 304 6.95 -0.77 -0.92
N ASN A 305 7.38 -1.43 -2.00
CA ASN A 305 8.45 -0.96 -2.88
C ASN A 305 7.94 -0.54 -4.30
N MET A 306 6.66 -0.78 -4.58
CA MET A 306 5.95 -0.52 -5.83
C MET A 306 6.48 -1.29 -7.06
N ASP A 307 7.11 -2.46 -6.89
CA ASP A 307 7.52 -3.33 -8.02
C ASP A 307 6.35 -4.13 -8.62
N GLY A 308 5.21 -4.20 -7.93
CA GLY A 308 3.99 -4.90 -8.31
C GLY A 308 3.82 -6.30 -7.75
N TYR A 309 4.62 -6.68 -6.76
CA TYR A 309 4.51 -7.96 -6.09
C TYR A 309 4.25 -7.72 -4.59
N PRO A 310 3.21 -8.33 -4.00
CA PRO A 310 2.81 -8.02 -2.63
C PRO A 310 3.87 -8.44 -1.61
N ASP A 311 4.41 -7.47 -0.88
CA ASP A 311 5.17 -7.67 0.36
C ASP A 311 4.21 -7.96 1.53
N ALA A 312 4.76 -8.35 2.69
CA ALA A 312 3.97 -8.58 3.90
C ALA A 312 4.61 -8.01 5.17
N LEU A 313 3.80 -7.58 6.12
CA LEU A 313 4.22 -7.27 7.49
C LEU A 313 3.84 -8.42 8.43
N ALA A 314 4.78 -8.82 9.27
CA ALA A 314 4.60 -9.89 10.26
C ALA A 314 5.23 -9.51 11.61
N ILE A 315 4.63 -9.99 12.70
CA ILE A 315 5.22 -9.90 14.05
C ILE A 315 5.97 -11.20 14.37
N LEU A 316 7.26 -11.09 14.65
CA LEU A 316 8.13 -12.20 15.01
C LEU A 316 8.67 -12.06 16.43
N MET A 317 8.87 -13.19 17.09
CA MET A 317 9.48 -13.33 18.41
C MET A 317 10.82 -14.05 18.30
N ASN A 318 11.82 -13.57 19.03
CA ASN A 318 13.12 -14.24 19.16
C ASN A 318 12.97 -15.45 20.10
N THR A 319 13.27 -16.66 19.63
CA THR A 319 13.04 -17.90 20.40
C THR A 319 13.94 -18.05 21.62
N SER A 320 15.05 -17.31 21.67
CA SER A 320 16.01 -17.31 22.77
C SER A 320 15.74 -16.21 23.82
N GLY A 321 14.65 -15.46 23.68
CA GLY A 321 14.25 -14.39 24.58
C GLY A 321 12.74 -14.18 24.60
N SER A 322 12.31 -12.95 24.90
CA SER A 322 10.88 -12.56 24.91
C SER A 322 10.57 -11.33 24.04
N ASN A 323 11.55 -10.84 23.27
CA ASN A 323 11.38 -9.64 22.45
C ASN A 323 10.52 -9.96 21.21
N GLN A 324 9.48 -9.16 20.99
CA GLN A 324 8.53 -9.27 19.88
C GLN A 324 8.61 -8.00 19.04
N GLN A 325 8.82 -8.15 17.73
CA GLN A 325 9.11 -7.03 16.83
C GLN A 325 8.43 -7.22 15.49
N ALA A 326 8.11 -6.11 14.82
CA ALA A 326 7.59 -6.11 13.47
C ALA A 326 8.71 -6.25 12.44
N PHE A 327 8.48 -7.04 11.39
CA PHE A 327 9.40 -7.19 10.27
C PHE A 327 8.66 -7.11 8.94
N LEU A 328 9.28 -6.46 7.96
CA LEU A 328 8.89 -6.52 6.56
C LEU A 328 9.39 -7.84 5.95
N LEU A 329 8.52 -8.50 5.20
CA LEU A 329 8.78 -9.69 4.40
C LEU A 329 8.74 -9.27 2.92
N GLU A 330 9.92 -9.08 2.34
CA GLU A 330 10.13 -8.67 0.96
C GLU A 330 9.78 -9.83 0.02
N ASN A 331 8.94 -9.60 -0.99
CA ASN A 331 8.62 -10.57 -2.03
C ASN A 331 9.74 -10.56 -3.08
N VAL A 332 10.49 -11.66 -3.16
CA VAL A 332 11.69 -11.78 -4.01
C VAL A 332 11.64 -13.00 -4.93
N PRO A 333 12.39 -13.00 -6.05
CA PRO A 333 12.55 -14.20 -6.87
C PRO A 333 13.03 -15.42 -6.06
N CYS A 334 12.36 -16.56 -6.28
CA CYS A 334 12.62 -17.81 -5.59
C CYS A 334 14.05 -18.32 -5.82
N ASN A 335 14.81 -18.46 -4.72
CA ASN A 335 16.15 -19.07 -4.74
C ASN A 335 16.16 -20.54 -4.24
N ASN A 336 15.11 -20.97 -3.54
CA ASN A 336 15.03 -22.28 -2.90
C ASN A 336 14.44 -23.35 -3.85
N ALA A 337 14.64 -24.63 -3.55
CA ALA A 337 14.03 -25.73 -4.31
C ALA A 337 12.50 -25.82 -4.11
N SER A 338 11.97 -25.38 -2.97
CA SER A 338 10.55 -25.51 -2.61
C SER A 338 9.62 -24.63 -3.44
N CYS A 339 10.02 -23.38 -3.70
CA CYS A 339 9.19 -22.35 -4.33
C CYS A 339 9.29 -22.33 -5.88
N ARG A 340 10.03 -23.27 -6.49
CA ARG A 340 10.30 -23.26 -7.94
C ARG A 340 9.06 -23.30 -8.83
N SER A 341 7.94 -23.82 -8.31
CA SER A 341 6.64 -23.88 -8.98
C SER A 341 5.86 -22.56 -8.98
N VAL A 342 6.25 -21.58 -8.16
CA VAL A 342 5.60 -20.26 -8.02
C VAL A 342 6.57 -19.09 -8.25
N HIS A 343 7.84 -19.36 -8.57
CA HIS A 343 8.88 -18.39 -8.95
C HIS A 343 9.21 -17.26 -7.96
N ARG A 344 8.42 -17.04 -6.92
CA ARG A 344 8.57 -16.05 -5.84
C ARG A 344 8.69 -16.70 -4.46
N MET A 345 9.24 -15.96 -3.51
CA MET A 345 9.33 -16.33 -2.09
C MET A 345 9.37 -15.07 -1.21
N PHE A 346 8.99 -15.19 0.06
CA PHE A 346 9.23 -14.11 1.01
C PHE A 346 10.66 -14.19 1.57
N LYS A 347 11.23 -13.02 1.90
CA LYS A 347 12.52 -12.86 2.55
C LYS A 347 12.40 -11.83 3.67
N VAL A 348 12.78 -12.18 4.90
CA VAL A 348 12.73 -11.24 6.03
C VAL A 348 13.74 -10.11 5.83
N TYR A 349 13.27 -8.86 5.84
CA TYR A 349 14.13 -7.68 5.73
C TYR A 349 14.67 -7.29 7.12
N TRP A 350 15.80 -7.88 7.49
CA TRP A 350 16.40 -7.74 8.83
C TRP A 350 17.01 -6.36 9.13
N GLU A 351 17.22 -5.50 8.14
CA GLU A 351 18.03 -4.27 8.28
C GLU A 351 17.19 -2.98 8.38
N LEU A 352 15.87 -3.09 8.56
CA LEU A 352 14.95 -1.94 8.68
C LEU A 352 15.01 -1.34 10.11
N SER A 353 16.02 -0.51 10.36
CA SER A 353 16.39 0.01 11.70
C SER A 353 15.23 0.58 12.52
N ASP A 354 14.31 1.30 11.88
CA ASP A 354 13.31 2.14 12.56
C ASP A 354 12.03 1.37 12.86
N LEU A 355 11.72 0.33 12.08
CA LEU A 355 10.76 -0.70 12.43
C LEU A 355 11.30 -1.56 13.59
N ASN A 356 12.57 -1.99 13.48
CA ASN A 356 13.26 -2.83 14.47
C ASN A 356 13.57 -2.10 15.80
N GLN A 357 13.39 -0.78 15.89
CA GLN A 357 13.49 -0.04 17.15
C GLN A 357 12.21 -0.19 18.01
N ILE A 358 11.07 -0.51 17.40
CA ILE A 358 9.82 -0.75 18.11
C ILE A 358 9.89 -2.14 18.75
N LYS A 359 9.91 -2.15 20.09
CA LYS A 359 9.89 -3.36 20.92
C LYS A 359 8.48 -3.66 21.38
N ASP A 360 8.24 -4.93 21.70
CA ASP A 360 6.92 -5.41 22.12
C ASP A 360 5.81 -5.07 21.13
N ALA A 361 6.12 -5.09 19.83
CA ALA A 361 5.15 -4.97 18.75
C ALA A 361 4.15 -6.14 18.79
N VAL A 362 2.89 -5.85 18.51
CA VAL A 362 1.76 -6.80 18.54
C VAL A 362 0.98 -6.81 17.23
N VAL A 363 0.93 -5.68 16.52
CA VAL A 363 0.35 -5.55 15.18
C VAL A 363 1.23 -4.61 14.36
N ALA A 364 1.41 -4.90 13.07
CA ALA A 364 1.98 -3.97 12.10
C ALA A 364 1.25 -4.11 10.77
N THR A 365 0.75 -3.00 10.22
CA THR A 365 -0.02 -2.96 8.95
C THR A 365 0.45 -1.80 8.06
N PHE A 366 0.10 -1.86 6.78
CA PHE A 366 0.38 -0.81 5.80
C PHE A 366 -0.72 0.27 5.81
N PHE A 367 -0.34 1.50 5.51
CA PHE A 367 -1.26 2.64 5.40
C PHE A 367 -0.66 3.72 4.50
N ASP A 368 -1.46 4.42 3.71
CA ASP A 368 -1.01 5.57 2.90
C ASP A 368 -1.30 6.87 3.69
N ILE A 369 -0.33 7.34 4.49
CA ILE A 369 -0.55 8.40 5.49
C ILE A 369 -0.82 9.76 4.83
N TYR A 370 -0.29 9.97 3.64
CA TYR A 370 -0.29 11.27 2.96
C TYR A 370 -1.22 11.30 1.74
N GLU A 371 -1.97 10.22 1.49
CA GLU A 371 -2.77 9.99 0.28
C GLU A 371 -1.92 10.20 -1.00
N ASP A 372 -0.63 9.83 -0.93
CA ASP A 372 0.37 10.00 -1.99
C ASP A 372 0.64 8.73 -2.81
N GLY A 373 0.05 7.59 -2.38
CA GLY A 373 0.13 6.29 -3.04
C GLY A 373 1.31 5.42 -2.60
N ILE A 374 2.18 5.91 -1.71
CA ILE A 374 3.25 5.11 -1.10
C ILE A 374 2.72 4.47 0.19
N LEU A 375 2.96 3.17 0.37
CA LEU A 375 2.58 2.48 1.60
C LEU A 375 3.59 2.75 2.72
N ASP A 376 3.17 3.55 3.69
CA ASP A 376 3.79 3.72 5.00
C ASP A 376 3.38 2.57 5.95
N ILE A 377 3.89 2.58 7.19
CA ILE A 377 3.67 1.50 8.16
C ILE A 377 3.12 2.06 9.49
N ILE A 378 2.06 1.44 10.01
CA ILE A 378 1.54 1.66 11.37
C ILE A 378 1.81 0.43 12.23
N VAL A 379 2.35 0.63 13.43
CA VAL A 379 2.69 -0.44 14.39
C VAL A 379 2.03 -0.18 15.73
N LEU A 380 1.36 -1.19 16.29
CA LEU A 380 0.92 -1.21 17.68
C LEU A 380 1.95 -1.92 18.54
N SER A 381 2.47 -1.26 19.56
CA SER A 381 3.28 -1.89 20.62
C SER A 381 2.54 -1.93 21.95
N LYS A 382 2.90 -2.85 22.84
CA LYS A 382 2.44 -2.79 24.24
C LYS A 382 2.86 -1.45 24.85
N GLY A 383 1.92 -0.69 25.39
CA GLY A 383 2.19 0.62 25.98
C GLY A 383 2.63 0.52 27.45
N TYR A 384 3.33 1.55 27.93
CA TYR A 384 3.76 1.67 29.32
C TYR A 384 2.67 2.24 30.26
N PHE A 385 1.60 2.83 29.71
CA PHE A 385 0.52 3.45 30.46
C PHE A 385 -0.80 2.69 30.26
N ASN A 386 -1.57 2.54 31.33
CA ASN A 386 -2.92 1.95 31.38
C ASN A 386 -3.12 0.54 30.78
N SER A 387 -2.04 -0.14 30.37
CA SER A 387 -2.07 -1.40 29.58
C SER A 387 -2.68 -1.27 28.18
N GLU A 388 -2.85 -0.05 27.67
CA GLU A 388 -3.28 0.20 26.29
C GLU A 388 -2.09 0.08 25.31
N PHE A 389 -2.36 -0.12 24.02
CA PHE A 389 -1.30 -0.12 23.01
C PHE A 389 -0.84 1.31 22.69
N ALA A 390 0.46 1.47 22.44
CA ALA A 390 1.02 2.68 21.85
C ALA A 390 1.00 2.54 20.31
N ILE A 391 0.53 3.57 19.63
CA ILE A 391 0.47 3.66 18.17
C ILE A 391 1.75 4.34 17.69
N HIS A 392 2.48 3.71 16.79
CA HIS A 392 3.66 4.28 16.12
C HIS A 392 3.41 4.33 14.63
N THR A 393 3.78 5.42 13.96
CA THR A 393 3.69 5.55 12.51
C THR A 393 5.04 5.91 11.90
N LEU A 394 5.35 5.21 10.82
CA LEU A 394 6.65 5.20 10.17
C LEU A 394 6.43 5.52 8.69
N LYS A 395 6.68 6.78 8.30
CA LYS A 395 6.64 7.20 6.89
C LYS A 395 7.69 6.44 6.10
N ASN A 396 7.30 5.93 4.95
CA ASN A 396 8.15 5.32 3.96
C ASN A 396 8.83 6.40 3.11
N ASN A 397 10.11 6.72 3.40
CA ASN A 397 10.91 7.64 2.59
C ASN A 397 11.62 6.91 1.42
N PHE A 398 11.01 5.85 0.88
CA PHE A 398 11.50 5.17 -0.31
C PHE A 398 11.19 5.98 -1.57
N GLU A 399 12.07 6.92 -1.88
CA GLU A 399 12.11 7.62 -3.18
C GLU A 399 12.35 6.60 -4.31
N ALA A 400 11.26 6.03 -4.82
CA ALA A 400 11.25 5.18 -5.99
C ALA A 400 10.82 5.97 -7.22
N ASP A 401 11.55 5.83 -8.31
CA ASP A 401 11.06 6.14 -9.67
C ASP A 401 9.99 5.11 -10.13
N ALA A 402 9.24 4.52 -9.20
CA ALA A 402 8.24 3.50 -9.45
C ALA A 402 6.85 4.12 -9.51
N TYR A 403 6.04 3.63 -10.44
CA TYR A 403 4.68 4.11 -10.64
C TYR A 403 3.68 3.24 -9.89
N PHE A 404 2.55 3.81 -9.50
CA PHE A 404 1.42 3.08 -8.92
C PHE A 404 0.10 3.42 -9.63
N VAL A 405 -0.95 2.65 -9.36
CA VAL A 405 -2.34 3.12 -9.49
C VAL A 405 -3.09 2.83 -8.19
N LYS A 406 -3.84 3.81 -7.68
CA LYS A 406 -4.67 3.69 -6.48
C LYS A 406 -6.13 3.57 -6.91
N VAL A 407 -6.77 2.43 -6.68
CA VAL A 407 -8.14 2.15 -7.17
C VAL A 407 -9.06 1.86 -6.01
N ILE A 408 -10.13 2.67 -5.90
CA ILE A 408 -11.26 2.45 -4.99
C ILE A 408 -12.51 2.15 -5.81
N VAL A 409 -13.27 1.14 -5.38
CA VAL A 409 -14.55 0.75 -5.99
C VAL A 409 -15.66 0.93 -4.96
N LEU A 410 -16.58 1.84 -5.26
CA LEU A 410 -17.72 2.16 -4.38
C LEU A 410 -18.82 1.10 -4.52
N SER A 411 -19.77 1.07 -3.57
CA SER A 411 -20.93 0.17 -3.62
C SER A 411 -21.70 0.25 -4.94
N GLY A 412 -21.90 1.46 -5.45
CA GLY A 412 -22.68 1.69 -6.67
C GLY A 412 -24.19 1.50 -6.48
N LEU A 413 -24.69 1.60 -5.25
CA LEU A 413 -26.14 1.70 -4.95
C LEU A 413 -26.73 3.00 -5.51
N CYS A 414 -25.95 4.10 -5.46
CA CYS A 414 -26.27 5.40 -6.07
C CYS A 414 -25.01 6.01 -6.73
N SER A 415 -25.11 7.27 -7.22
CA SER A 415 -23.98 7.95 -7.88
C SER A 415 -23.93 9.47 -7.64
N ASN A 416 -25.05 10.18 -7.86
CA ASN A 416 -25.15 11.63 -7.63
C ASN A 416 -26.46 12.05 -6.92
N ASP A 417 -27.53 11.25 -7.01
CA ASP A 417 -28.81 11.46 -6.33
C ASP A 417 -29.02 10.32 -5.32
N CYS A 418 -28.31 10.40 -4.21
CA CYS A 418 -28.28 9.39 -3.15
C CYS A 418 -29.28 9.73 -2.03
N PRO A 419 -29.63 8.75 -1.18
CA PRO A 419 -30.34 9.00 0.08
C PRO A 419 -29.67 10.15 0.86
N SER A 420 -30.49 10.95 1.54
CA SER A 420 -30.06 12.15 2.29
C SER A 420 -29.26 13.20 1.49
N LYS A 421 -29.10 13.06 0.16
CA LYS A 421 -28.25 13.90 -0.73
C LYS A 421 -26.74 13.86 -0.38
N ILE A 422 -26.27 12.72 0.09
CA ILE A 422 -24.87 12.52 0.49
C ILE A 422 -24.03 12.09 -0.72
N THR A 423 -22.72 12.39 -0.70
CA THR A 423 -21.77 11.93 -1.72
C THR A 423 -21.25 10.53 -1.35
N PRO A 424 -21.48 9.49 -2.16
CA PRO A 424 -21.30 8.09 -1.75
C PRO A 424 -19.83 7.61 -1.81
N PHE A 425 -18.88 8.48 -1.48
CA PHE A 425 -17.44 8.18 -1.58
C PHE A 425 -16.92 7.37 -0.39
N GLY A 426 -17.56 7.48 0.79
CA GLY A 426 -17.00 6.98 2.03
C GLY A 426 -17.17 5.49 2.33
N VAL A 427 -18.07 4.79 1.63
CA VAL A 427 -18.50 3.45 2.05
C VAL A 427 -17.49 2.35 1.72
N ASN A 428 -17.13 1.56 2.74
CA ASN A 428 -16.26 0.39 2.63
C ASN A 428 -17.00 -0.76 1.92
N GLN A 429 -16.80 -0.95 0.61
CA GLN A 429 -17.40 -2.07 -0.13
C GLN A 429 -16.51 -3.33 -0.11
N PRO A 430 -16.96 -4.46 0.47
CA PRO A 430 -16.26 -5.74 0.38
C PRO A 430 -16.60 -6.49 -0.92
N GLY A 431 -15.58 -7.11 -1.53
CA GLY A 431 -15.75 -8.02 -2.67
C GLY A 431 -15.46 -7.49 -4.09
N PRO A 432 -15.32 -6.17 -4.39
CA PRO A 432 -14.84 -5.73 -5.70
C PRO A 432 -13.47 -6.30 -6.06
N TYR A 433 -13.29 -6.71 -7.32
CA TYR A 433 -12.04 -7.27 -7.82
C TYR A 433 -11.46 -6.37 -8.90
N ILE A 434 -10.19 -6.00 -8.74
CA ILE A 434 -9.44 -5.14 -9.65
C ILE A 434 -8.33 -5.98 -10.27
N MET A 435 -8.18 -5.89 -11.60
CA MET A 435 -7.10 -6.55 -12.34
C MET A 435 -6.56 -5.60 -13.39
N TYR A 436 -5.25 -5.51 -13.54
CA TYR A 436 -4.61 -4.73 -14.59
C TYR A 436 -3.67 -5.57 -15.46
N THR A 437 -3.43 -5.08 -16.66
CA THR A 437 -2.39 -5.58 -17.57
C THR A 437 -1.62 -4.39 -18.13
N THR A 438 -0.29 -4.47 -18.10
CA THR A 438 0.63 -3.47 -18.67
C THR A 438 1.84 -4.18 -19.30
N VAL A 439 2.80 -3.43 -19.83
CA VAL A 439 4.04 -3.95 -20.42
C VAL A 439 5.24 -3.36 -19.69
N ASP A 440 6.22 -4.21 -19.36
CA ASP A 440 7.44 -3.81 -18.65
C ASP A 440 8.47 -3.14 -19.59
N ALA A 441 9.59 -2.66 -19.01
CA ALA A 441 10.68 -2.03 -19.76
C ALA A 441 11.32 -2.91 -20.86
N ASN A 442 11.14 -4.23 -20.77
CA ASN A 442 11.74 -5.23 -21.65
C ASN A 442 10.76 -5.72 -22.74
N GLY A 443 9.48 -5.33 -22.67
CA GLY A 443 8.43 -5.78 -23.58
C GLY A 443 7.64 -7.01 -23.11
N TYR A 444 7.79 -7.45 -21.86
CA TYR A 444 6.99 -8.53 -21.28
C TYR A 444 5.68 -7.98 -20.72
N ALA A 445 4.59 -8.72 -20.92
CA ALA A 445 3.31 -8.43 -20.25
C ALA A 445 3.46 -8.64 -18.74
N LYS A 446 3.04 -7.64 -17.96
CA LYS A 446 2.92 -7.69 -16.51
C LYS A 446 1.44 -7.59 -16.15
N ASN A 447 0.95 -8.57 -15.41
CA ASN A 447 -0.39 -8.56 -14.83
C ASN A 447 -0.29 -8.18 -13.35
N GLY A 448 -1.46 -7.95 -12.74
CA GLY A 448 -1.61 -7.95 -11.29
C GLY A 448 -3.06 -7.78 -10.91
N SER A 449 -3.46 -8.33 -9.76
CA SER A 449 -4.84 -8.33 -9.30
C SER A 449 -4.94 -8.18 -7.78
N ALA A 450 -6.06 -7.61 -7.33
CA ALA A 450 -6.37 -7.46 -5.91
C ALA A 450 -7.88 -7.41 -5.65
N GLY A 451 -8.33 -8.06 -4.58
CA GLY A 451 -9.70 -7.97 -4.07
C GLY A 451 -9.80 -6.93 -2.96
N GLN A 452 -10.71 -5.96 -3.10
CA GLN A 452 -10.98 -4.92 -2.11
C GLN A 452 -11.70 -5.51 -0.90
N LEU A 453 -11.13 -5.27 0.30
CA LEU A 453 -11.62 -5.77 1.59
C LEU A 453 -11.90 -7.29 1.56
N SER A 454 -10.86 -8.06 1.23
CA SER A 454 -10.86 -9.53 1.16
C SER A 454 -10.86 -10.23 2.53
N GLN A 455 -10.69 -9.46 3.62
CA GLN A 455 -10.75 -9.91 5.01
C GLN A 455 -11.49 -8.85 5.86
N SER A 456 -12.39 -9.29 6.74
CA SER A 456 -13.23 -8.39 7.56
C SER A 456 -13.08 -8.54 9.08
N ALA A 457 -12.29 -9.51 9.56
CA ALA A 457 -12.27 -9.95 10.95
C ALA A 457 -10.83 -10.11 11.49
N HIS A 458 -10.68 -10.26 12.80
CA HIS A 458 -9.42 -10.53 13.49
C HIS A 458 -8.32 -9.48 13.24
N PHE A 459 -8.68 -8.19 13.32
CA PHE A 459 -7.77 -7.07 13.03
C PHE A 459 -7.17 -7.12 11.60
N ALA A 460 -7.97 -7.52 10.60
CA ALA A 460 -7.56 -7.57 9.20
C ALA A 460 -6.93 -6.28 8.65
N LEU A 461 -7.29 -5.11 9.19
CA LEU A 461 -6.67 -3.80 8.93
C LEU A 461 -6.35 -3.53 7.45
N GLN A 462 -7.28 -3.89 6.56
CA GLN A 462 -7.18 -3.63 5.13
C GLN A 462 -7.68 -2.21 4.82
N LEU A 463 -7.04 -1.56 3.84
CA LEU A 463 -7.44 -0.24 3.35
C LEU A 463 -8.74 -0.35 2.53
N PRO A 464 -9.56 0.72 2.45
CA PRO A 464 -10.81 0.71 1.68
C PRO A 464 -10.60 0.72 0.15
N TYR A 465 -9.35 0.62 -0.31
CA TYR A 465 -8.91 0.66 -1.70
C TYR A 465 -7.67 -0.20 -1.89
N ASN A 466 -7.30 -0.45 -3.14
CA ASN A 466 -6.06 -1.13 -3.48
C ASN A 466 -5.04 -0.17 -4.09
N VAL A 467 -3.80 -0.22 -3.60
CA VAL A 467 -2.63 0.38 -4.23
C VAL A 467 -1.90 -0.72 -5.00
N LEU A 468 -1.68 -0.51 -6.30
CA LEU A 468 -1.10 -1.50 -7.20
C LEU A 468 0.20 -0.93 -7.79
N GLY A 469 1.36 -1.49 -7.39
CA GLY A 469 2.65 -1.08 -7.92
C GLY A 469 2.88 -1.54 -9.35
N LEU A 470 3.35 -0.64 -10.20
CA LEU A 470 3.54 -0.85 -11.62
C LEU A 470 5.03 -1.04 -11.95
N GLY A 471 5.94 -0.68 -11.05
CA GLY A 471 7.37 -0.64 -11.28
C GLY A 471 7.81 0.62 -12.03
N ARG A 472 9.09 0.70 -12.40
CA ARG A 472 9.75 1.95 -12.83
C ARG A 472 9.58 2.33 -14.30
N SER A 473 8.67 1.70 -15.04
CA SER A 473 8.62 1.85 -16.50
C SER A 473 7.23 1.73 -17.13
N ALA A 474 6.17 1.69 -16.33
CA ALA A 474 4.81 1.80 -16.82
C ALA A 474 4.54 3.25 -17.26
N ASN A 475 4.42 3.48 -18.57
CA ASN A 475 4.03 4.79 -19.11
C ASN A 475 2.51 5.02 -19.00
N PHE A 476 1.75 3.94 -19.10
CA PHE A 476 0.31 3.84 -18.92
C PHE A 476 -0.06 2.37 -18.66
N LEU A 477 -1.23 2.12 -18.10
CA LEU A 477 -1.80 0.78 -18.02
C LEU A 477 -2.61 0.53 -19.30
N ASP A 478 -2.29 -0.53 -20.05
CA ASP A 478 -2.98 -0.86 -21.30
C ASP A 478 -4.47 -1.12 -21.05
N HIS A 479 -4.77 -1.97 -20.06
CA HIS A 479 -6.12 -2.30 -19.60
C HIS A 479 -6.20 -2.34 -18.08
N LEU A 480 -7.27 -1.77 -17.53
CA LEU A 480 -7.70 -1.90 -16.15
C LEU A 480 -9.14 -2.45 -16.14
N TYR A 481 -9.32 -3.60 -15.51
CA TYR A 481 -10.60 -4.27 -15.34
C TYR A 481 -11.05 -4.12 -13.89
N VAL A 482 -12.33 -3.76 -13.70
CA VAL A 482 -12.99 -3.85 -12.40
C VAL A 482 -14.23 -4.71 -12.53
N GLY A 483 -14.39 -5.67 -11.62
CA GLY A 483 -15.58 -6.47 -11.45
C GLY A 483 -16.19 -6.32 -10.07
N ILE A 484 -17.51 -6.54 -9.97
CA ILE A 484 -18.25 -6.63 -8.70
C ILE A 484 -18.93 -8.00 -8.59
N PRO A 485 -19.35 -8.44 -7.39
CA PRO A 485 -20.19 -9.62 -7.22
C PRO A 485 -21.44 -9.60 -8.11
N ARG A 486 -21.90 -10.78 -8.51
CA ARG A 486 -23.15 -10.95 -9.30
C ARG A 486 -24.20 -11.69 -8.48
N PRO A 487 -25.49 -11.31 -8.56
CA PRO A 487 -26.56 -12.00 -7.88
C PRO A 487 -26.66 -13.49 -8.19
N LEU A 488 -27.23 -14.21 -7.22
CA LEU A 488 -27.65 -15.59 -7.37
C LEU A 488 -28.55 -15.80 -8.61
N GLY A 489 -28.01 -16.47 -9.62
CA GLY A 489 -28.71 -16.81 -10.86
C GLY A 489 -28.25 -16.04 -12.10
N GLU A 490 -27.58 -14.90 -11.95
CA GLU A 490 -26.95 -14.22 -13.09
C GLU A 490 -25.75 -15.02 -13.62
N LYS A 491 -25.66 -15.15 -14.96
CA LYS A 491 -24.51 -15.75 -15.65
C LYS A 491 -23.60 -14.71 -16.31
N SER A 492 -24.10 -13.50 -16.52
CA SER A 492 -23.32 -12.33 -16.93
C SER A 492 -22.19 -12.06 -15.94
N GLU A 493 -21.06 -11.58 -16.44
CA GLU A 493 -20.00 -11.01 -15.63
C GLU A 493 -20.26 -9.51 -15.49
N ARG A 494 -20.43 -9.03 -14.25
CA ARG A 494 -20.53 -7.60 -13.96
C ARG A 494 -19.11 -7.03 -13.91
N LYS A 495 -18.53 -6.74 -15.07
CA LYS A 495 -17.19 -6.15 -15.22
C LYS A 495 -17.14 -5.07 -16.30
N GLN A 496 -16.30 -4.06 -16.07
CA GLN A 496 -16.01 -2.98 -17.01
C GLN A 496 -14.50 -2.85 -17.21
N GLU A 497 -14.12 -2.37 -18.38
CA GLU A 497 -12.74 -2.17 -18.82
C GLU A 497 -12.50 -0.68 -19.10
N TRP A 498 -11.36 -0.16 -18.66
CA TRP A 498 -10.82 1.14 -19.07
C TRP A 498 -9.39 0.96 -19.58
N THR A 499 -9.02 1.70 -20.62
CA THR A 499 -7.72 1.57 -21.30
C THR A 499 -6.88 2.85 -21.19
N ALA A 500 -5.56 2.72 -21.28
CA ALA A 500 -4.60 3.84 -21.22
C ALA A 500 -4.74 4.69 -19.93
N ILE A 501 -4.86 4.03 -18.77
CA ILE A 501 -4.92 4.72 -17.47
C ILE A 501 -3.56 5.35 -17.16
N ILE A 502 -3.57 6.61 -16.72
CA ILE A 502 -2.38 7.39 -16.37
C ILE A 502 -1.85 6.90 -15.00
N PRO A 503 -0.56 6.56 -14.87
CA PRO A 503 0.03 6.16 -13.59
C PRO A 503 0.14 7.33 -12.59
N ASN A 504 0.41 7.01 -11.33
CA ASN A 504 0.45 7.96 -10.20
C ASN A 504 -0.85 8.76 -10.07
N SER A 505 -1.97 8.03 -10.13
CA SER A 505 -3.32 8.56 -10.08
C SER A 505 -4.20 7.76 -9.11
N GLN A 506 -5.22 8.43 -8.59
CA GLN A 506 -6.29 7.83 -7.82
C GLN A 506 -7.53 7.70 -8.71
N LEU A 507 -8.05 6.49 -8.87
CA LEU A 507 -9.23 6.18 -9.68
C LEU A 507 -10.38 5.76 -8.78
N ILE A 508 -11.44 6.57 -8.76
CA ILE A 508 -12.69 6.26 -8.07
C ILE A 508 -13.67 5.64 -9.06
N VAL A 509 -13.89 4.33 -8.97
CA VAL A 509 -14.83 3.58 -9.82
C VAL A 509 -16.20 3.54 -9.16
N ILE A 510 -17.21 3.97 -9.92
CA ILE A 510 -18.61 4.02 -9.50
C ILE A 510 -19.40 3.03 -10.36
N PRO A 511 -19.70 1.81 -9.86
CA PRO A 511 -20.34 0.76 -10.63
C PRO A 511 -21.88 0.94 -10.74
N TYR A 512 -22.32 2.16 -11.05
CA TYR A 512 -23.74 2.53 -11.19
C TYR A 512 -24.12 2.75 -12.66
N PRO A 513 -25.25 2.22 -13.15
CA PRO A 513 -26.06 1.17 -12.54
C PRO A 513 -25.36 -0.20 -12.64
N HIS A 514 -25.43 -1.00 -11.58
CA HIS A 514 -24.69 -2.27 -11.44
C HIS A 514 -24.97 -3.32 -12.53
N ASN A 515 -26.13 -3.24 -13.19
CA ASN A 515 -26.56 -4.18 -14.22
C ASN A 515 -26.11 -3.80 -15.65
N VAL A 516 -25.52 -2.62 -15.86
CA VAL A 516 -24.97 -2.17 -17.15
C VAL A 516 -23.53 -1.66 -16.96
N PRO A 517 -22.53 -2.56 -16.97
CA PRO A 517 -21.12 -2.20 -16.74
C PRO A 517 -20.58 -1.13 -17.71
N ARG A 518 -21.08 -1.09 -18.95
CA ARG A 518 -20.71 -0.07 -19.95
C ARG A 518 -21.09 1.37 -19.60
N SER A 519 -21.97 1.57 -18.61
CA SER A 519 -22.32 2.91 -18.10
C SER A 519 -21.61 3.27 -16.79
N TRP A 520 -20.80 2.37 -16.23
CA TRP A 520 -20.02 2.67 -15.03
C TRP A 520 -19.01 3.79 -15.31
N SER A 521 -18.84 4.68 -14.34
CA SER A 521 -17.95 5.82 -14.45
C SER A 521 -16.71 5.63 -13.58
N ALA A 522 -15.56 6.05 -14.07
CA ALA A 522 -14.32 6.12 -13.31
C ALA A 522 -13.84 7.57 -13.26
N LYS A 523 -13.70 8.12 -12.06
CA LYS A 523 -13.27 9.51 -11.82
C LYS A 523 -11.78 9.49 -11.49
N LEU A 524 -10.96 9.97 -12.43
CA LEU A 524 -9.51 10.09 -12.28
C LEU A 524 -9.17 11.37 -11.49
N TYR A 525 -8.40 11.21 -10.42
CA TYR A 525 -7.80 12.30 -9.66
C TYR A 525 -6.27 12.20 -9.78
N LEU A 526 -5.63 13.33 -10.11
CA LEU A 526 -4.18 13.47 -10.14
C LEU A 526 -3.76 14.27 -8.90
N THR A 527 -2.86 13.73 -8.10
CA THR A 527 -2.34 14.42 -6.91
C THR A 527 -1.46 15.60 -7.36
N PRO A 528 -1.80 16.86 -6.99
CA PRO A 528 -1.10 18.03 -7.48
C PRO A 528 0.25 18.20 -6.75
N SER A 529 1.31 17.57 -7.29
CA SER A 529 2.66 17.70 -6.74
C SER A 529 3.09 19.16 -6.62
N ASN A 530 3.72 19.52 -5.49
CA ASN A 530 4.31 20.85 -5.26
C ASN A 530 5.30 21.27 -6.37
N ILE A 531 5.88 20.31 -7.09
CA ILE A 531 6.74 20.53 -8.27
C ILE A 531 5.97 21.25 -9.40
N VAL A 532 4.65 21.06 -9.54
CA VAL A 532 3.83 21.74 -10.55
C VAL A 532 3.76 23.24 -10.27
N LEU A 533 3.58 23.64 -9.00
CA LEU A 533 3.59 25.06 -8.62
C LEU A 533 4.99 25.68 -8.78
N LEU A 534 6.05 24.95 -8.38
CA LEU A 534 7.43 25.41 -8.51
C LEU A 534 7.85 25.55 -9.99
N THR A 535 7.47 24.62 -10.87
CA THR A 535 7.75 24.70 -12.30
C THR A 535 6.93 25.79 -12.99
N ALA A 536 5.68 26.04 -12.58
CA ALA A 536 4.89 27.19 -13.04
C ALA A 536 5.55 28.53 -12.64
N ILE A 537 6.01 28.66 -11.39
CA ILE A 537 6.75 29.86 -10.93
C ILE A 537 8.06 30.03 -11.71
N ALA A 538 8.82 28.96 -11.93
CA ALA A 538 10.06 28.99 -12.70
C ALA A 538 9.81 29.38 -14.17
N LEU A 539 8.77 28.84 -14.81
CA LEU A 539 8.36 29.17 -16.17
C LEU A 539 7.98 30.65 -16.30
N ILE A 540 7.17 31.17 -15.36
CA ILE A 540 6.82 32.60 -15.30
C ILE A 540 8.09 33.45 -15.15
N GLY A 541 9.02 33.06 -14.27
CA GLY A 541 10.31 33.73 -14.09
C GLY A 541 11.14 33.78 -15.38
N VAL A 542 11.23 32.67 -16.12
CA VAL A 542 11.92 32.59 -17.42
C VAL A 542 11.23 33.46 -18.47
N CYS A 543 9.90 33.44 -18.55
CA CYS A 543 9.14 34.30 -19.47
C CYS A 543 9.36 35.79 -19.18
N VAL A 544 9.32 36.22 -17.90
CA VAL A 544 9.60 37.61 -17.51
C VAL A 544 11.05 38.01 -17.81
N PHE A 545 12.01 37.11 -17.60
CA PHE A 545 13.42 37.35 -17.92
C PHE A 545 13.64 37.54 -19.44
N ILE A 546 13.02 36.70 -20.27
CA ILE A 546 13.07 36.83 -21.73
C ILE A 546 12.40 38.14 -22.19
N LEU A 547 11.23 38.49 -21.65
CA LEU A 547 10.55 39.75 -21.95
C LEU A 547 11.38 40.98 -21.55
N ALA A 548 12.10 40.92 -20.42
CA ALA A 548 13.01 41.98 -20.00
C ALA A 548 14.20 42.14 -20.98
N ILE A 549 14.78 41.04 -21.47
CA ILE A 549 15.83 41.08 -22.49
C ILE A 549 15.30 41.68 -23.80
N ILE A 550 14.12 41.25 -24.28
CA ILE A 550 13.48 41.79 -25.48
C ILE A 550 13.22 43.29 -25.32
N GLY A 551 12.69 43.72 -24.17
CA GLY A 551 12.45 45.14 -23.88
C GLY A 551 13.73 45.99 -23.85
N ILE A 552 14.83 45.46 -23.30
CA ILE A 552 16.13 46.13 -23.30
C ILE A 552 16.71 46.23 -24.72
N LEU A 553 16.63 45.15 -25.51
CA LEU A 553 17.12 45.13 -26.90
C LEU A 553 16.32 46.11 -27.76
N HIS A 554 14.99 46.06 -27.71
CA HIS A 554 14.12 46.97 -28.47
C HIS A 554 14.30 48.44 -28.05
N TRP A 555 14.61 48.72 -26.77
CA TRP A 555 14.97 50.07 -26.33
C TRP A 555 16.34 50.53 -26.87
N GLN A 556 17.32 49.63 -26.99
CA GLN A 556 18.61 49.96 -27.61
C GLN A 556 18.49 50.17 -29.11
N GLU A 557 17.73 49.32 -29.80
CA GLU A 557 17.36 49.41 -31.22
C GLU A 557 16.66 50.75 -31.54
N LYS A 558 15.58 51.07 -30.82
CA LYS A 558 14.89 52.37 -30.96
C LYS A 558 15.81 53.57 -30.70
N LYS A 559 16.79 53.42 -29.80
CA LYS A 559 17.81 54.43 -29.48
C LYS A 559 18.99 54.44 -30.48
N ALA A 560 19.04 53.54 -31.44
CA ALA A 560 19.88 53.61 -32.63
C ALA A 560 19.13 54.33 -33.76
N ASP A 561 17.90 53.89 -34.06
CA ASP A 561 16.93 54.55 -34.95
C ASP A 561 16.82 56.07 -34.71
N ASP A 562 16.63 56.47 -33.45
CA ASP A 562 16.52 57.88 -33.04
C ASP A 562 17.82 58.68 -33.19
N ARG A 563 18.96 58.04 -33.47
CA ARG A 563 20.23 58.70 -33.83
C ARG A 563 20.42 58.76 -35.34
N GLU A 564 20.14 57.69 -36.07
CA GLU A 564 20.25 57.65 -37.53
C GLU A 564 19.32 58.70 -38.16
N LYS A 565 18.05 58.76 -37.73
CA LYS A 565 17.09 59.79 -38.19
C LYS A 565 17.55 61.23 -37.91
N ARG A 566 18.35 61.46 -36.86
CA ARG A 566 18.96 62.78 -36.59
C ARG A 566 20.16 63.05 -37.49
N GLN A 567 20.95 62.03 -37.82
CA GLN A 567 22.05 62.16 -38.77
C GLN A 567 21.53 62.42 -40.20
N GLU A 568 20.46 61.74 -40.62
CA GLU A 568 19.77 62.01 -41.89
C GLU A 568 19.19 63.43 -41.93
N ALA A 569 18.48 63.85 -40.87
CA ALA A 569 17.94 65.22 -40.78
C ALA A 569 19.04 66.31 -40.84
N HIS A 570 20.22 66.06 -40.27
CA HIS A 570 21.37 66.95 -40.44
C HIS A 570 21.95 66.90 -41.86
N ARG A 571 21.90 65.75 -42.55
CA ARG A 571 22.40 65.58 -43.92
C ARG A 571 21.58 66.39 -44.94
N PHE A 572 20.25 66.32 -44.85
CA PHE A 572 19.34 67.15 -45.66
C PHE A 572 19.55 68.67 -45.47
N HIS A 573 20.14 69.09 -44.35
CA HIS A 573 20.42 70.49 -44.07
C HIS A 573 21.70 71.02 -44.75
N PHE A 574 22.51 70.14 -45.37
CA PHE A 574 23.72 70.47 -46.13
C PHE A 574 23.56 70.33 -47.65
N ASP A 575 22.62 69.52 -48.16
CA ASP A 575 22.29 69.47 -49.60
C ASP A 575 21.39 70.65 -50.06
N ALA A 576 21.10 71.61 -49.17
CA ALA A 576 20.22 72.75 -49.40
C ALA A 576 20.92 74.13 -49.28
N MET A 577 22.27 74.15 -49.37
CA MET A 577 23.12 75.34 -49.46
C MET A 577 24.17 75.19 -50.56
#